data_AF-A0A538Q4A7-F1
#
_entry.id   AF-A0A538Q4A7-F1
#
_cell.length_a   1.000
_cell.length_b   1.000
_cell.length_c   1.000
_cell.angle_alpha   90.00
_cell.angle_beta   90.00
_cell.angle_gamma   90.00
#
_symmetry.space_group_name_H-M   'P 1'
#
loop_
_entity.id
_entity.type
_entity.pdbx_description
1 polymer ?
#
loop_
_entity_poly.entity_id
_entity_poly.type
_entity_poly.pdbx_seq_one_letter_code
_entity_poly.pdbx_strand_id
1 'polypeptide(L)'
;MGVYVLPSYREGMPRSVLEAMAMGRPVISTRAPGCSDAVEDGYTGLLVPVADSDALAGAMVRLIENPTLAEQMGRAGRRRVVDRFDASRVGEHVARLLVDSSPV
;
A
#
# COMPACT_ATOMS: atom_id res chain seq x y z
N MET A 1 13.94 12.09 2.58
CA MET A 1 13.19 10.82 2.35
C MET A 1 12.05 11.12 1.39
N GLY A 2 11.87 10.38 0.30
CA GLY A 2 10.89 10.72 -0.75
C GLY A 2 9.59 9.92 -0.64
N VAL A 3 8.46 10.53 -1.00
CA VAL A 3 7.13 9.90 -1.09
C VAL A 3 6.99 9.13 -2.41
N TYR A 4 6.31 7.97 -2.39
CA TYR A 4 5.90 7.26 -3.60
C TYR A 4 4.43 7.56 -3.91
N VAL A 5 4.12 7.86 -5.17
CA VAL A 5 2.77 8.24 -5.59
C VAL A 5 2.32 7.33 -6.74
N LEU A 6 1.15 6.69 -6.57
CA LEU A 6 0.49 5.89 -7.61
C LEU A 6 -0.95 6.39 -7.80
N PRO A 7 -1.20 7.35 -8.71
CA PRO A 7 -2.53 7.89 -8.97
C PRO A 7 -3.30 7.04 -10.00
N SER A 8 -3.26 5.71 -9.86
CA SER A 8 -3.90 4.77 -10.80
C SER A 8 -5.42 4.85 -10.75
N TYR A 9 -6.08 4.49 -11.86
CA TYR A 9 -7.55 4.46 -11.95
C TYR A 9 -8.11 3.09 -11.59
N ARG A 10 -7.34 2.02 -11.81
CA ARG A 10 -7.69 0.63 -11.53
C ARG A 10 -6.43 -0.15 -11.21
N GLU A 11 -6.49 -0.96 -10.17
CA GLU A 11 -5.44 -1.92 -9.81
C GLU A 11 -6.08 -3.22 -9.33
N GLY A 12 -5.38 -4.34 -9.52
CA GLY A 12 -5.75 -5.60 -8.86
C GLY A 12 -5.18 -5.62 -7.44
N MET A 13 -3.85 -5.73 -7.35
CA MET A 13 -3.08 -5.48 -6.14
C MET A 13 -1.81 -4.73 -6.58
N PRO A 14 -1.64 -3.44 -6.19
CA PRO A 14 -0.55 -2.62 -6.71
C PRO A 14 0.80 -3.07 -6.13
N ARG A 15 1.54 -3.90 -6.87
CA ARG A 15 2.86 -4.40 -6.43
C ARG A 15 3.84 -3.27 -6.14
N SER A 16 3.85 -2.21 -6.94
CA SER A 16 4.75 -1.07 -6.73
C SER A 16 4.46 -0.30 -5.44
N VAL A 17 3.19 -0.27 -4.98
CA VAL A 17 2.83 0.27 -3.66
C VAL A 17 3.37 -0.63 -2.55
N LEU A 18 3.20 -1.96 -2.67
CA LEU A 18 3.73 -2.92 -1.70
C LEU A 18 5.27 -2.85 -1.62
N GLU A 19 5.96 -2.75 -2.77
CA GLU A 19 7.41 -2.56 -2.85
C GLU A 19 7.84 -1.24 -2.18
N ALA A 20 7.14 -0.14 -2.45
CA ALA A 20 7.43 1.15 -1.80
C ALA A 20 7.26 1.09 -0.28
N MET A 21 6.17 0.47 0.19
CA MET A 21 5.90 0.24 1.61
C MET A 21 6.94 -0.68 2.25
N ALA A 22 7.37 -1.75 1.57
CA ALA A 22 8.44 -2.65 2.04
C ALA A 22 9.76 -1.90 2.26
N MET A 23 10.05 -0.92 1.41
CA MET A 23 11.20 -0.01 1.55
C MET A 23 11.00 1.08 2.63
N GLY A 24 9.88 1.04 3.36
CA GLY A 24 9.53 2.01 4.38
C GLY A 24 9.19 3.39 3.82
N ARG A 25 8.80 3.51 2.55
CA ARG A 25 8.41 4.78 1.96
C ARG A 25 6.93 5.06 2.22
N PRO A 26 6.56 6.29 2.62
CA PRO A 26 5.16 6.68 2.63
C PRO A 26 4.60 6.66 1.22
N VAL A 27 3.33 6.26 1.11
CA VAL A 27 2.62 6.12 -0.16
C VAL A 27 1.41 7.03 -0.22
N ILE A 28 1.17 7.61 -1.41
CA ILE A 28 -0.10 8.23 -1.79
C ILE A 28 -0.67 7.43 -2.94
N SER A 29 -1.91 6.96 -2.83
CA SER A 29 -2.59 6.29 -3.92
C SER A 29 -4.05 6.72 -3.99
N THR A 30 -4.81 6.17 -4.93
CA THR A 30 -6.22 6.48 -5.13
C THR A 30 -7.12 5.48 -4.40
N ARG A 31 -8.36 5.89 -4.13
CA ARG A 31 -9.46 5.02 -3.68
C ARG A 31 -10.00 4.14 -4.81
N ALA A 32 -9.10 3.56 -5.58
CA ALA A 32 -9.40 2.50 -6.54
C ALA A 32 -9.46 1.14 -5.81
N PRO A 33 -10.19 0.15 -6.35
CA PRO A 33 -10.06 -1.25 -5.94
C PRO A 33 -8.60 -1.70 -5.97
N GLY A 34 -8.19 -2.60 -5.07
CA GLY A 34 -6.80 -3.03 -4.93
C GLY A 34 -5.91 -2.05 -4.16
N CYS A 35 -5.91 -0.76 -4.55
CA CYS A 35 -5.19 0.28 -3.80
C CYS A 35 -5.73 0.44 -2.38
N SER A 36 -7.06 0.41 -2.23
CA SER A 36 -7.73 0.51 -0.93
C SER A 36 -7.52 -0.74 -0.05
N ASP A 37 -7.16 -1.88 -0.65
CA ASP A 37 -6.83 -3.10 0.09
C ASP A 37 -5.36 -3.08 0.58
N ALA A 38 -4.47 -2.54 -0.26
CA ALA A 38 -3.06 -2.38 0.05
C ALA A 38 -2.81 -1.33 1.15
N VAL A 39 -3.45 -0.16 1.07
CA VAL A 39 -3.17 1.00 1.90
C VAL A 39 -4.29 1.26 2.92
N GLU A 40 -3.91 1.33 4.20
CA GLU A 40 -4.78 1.88 5.25
C GLU A 40 -4.63 3.41 5.30
N ASP A 41 -5.68 4.11 4.88
CA ASP A 41 -5.74 5.57 4.79
C ASP A 41 -5.48 6.25 6.14
N GLY A 42 -4.60 7.26 6.14
CA GLY A 42 -4.19 7.98 7.33
C GLY A 42 -3.18 7.24 8.23
N TYR A 43 -2.94 5.95 8.00
CA TYR A 43 -2.04 5.15 8.85
C TYR A 43 -0.79 4.65 8.12
N THR A 44 -0.96 3.95 7.00
CA THR A 44 0.16 3.42 6.19
C THR A 44 0.47 4.28 4.96
N GLY A 45 -0.41 5.22 4.65
CA GLY A 45 -0.34 6.13 3.52
C GLY A 45 -1.59 7.00 3.45
N LEU A 46 -1.79 7.68 2.32
CA LEU A 46 -2.98 8.49 2.04
C LEU A 46 -3.71 7.98 0.80
N LEU A 47 -5.04 7.95 0.88
CA LEU A 47 -5.92 7.61 -0.24
C LEU A 47 -6.74 8.81 -0.71
N VAL A 48 -6.56 9.19 -1.97
CA VAL A 48 -7.30 10.30 -2.62
C VAL A 48 -8.37 9.77 -3.59
N PRO A 49 -9.40 10.55 -3.96
CA PRO A 49 -10.33 10.15 -5.02
C PRO A 49 -9.62 9.90 -6.36
N VAL A 50 -10.19 9.04 -7.21
CA VAL A 50 -9.71 8.84 -8.58
C VAL A 50 -10.02 10.09 -9.41
N ALA A 51 -9.09 10.47 -10.29
CA ALA A 51 -9.22 11.63 -11.19
C ALA A 51 -9.37 12.99 -10.49
N ASP A 52 -8.91 13.11 -9.24
CA ASP A 52 -8.91 14.37 -8.47
C ASP A 52 -7.48 14.86 -8.25
N SER A 53 -7.04 15.80 -9.11
CA SER A 53 -5.69 16.38 -9.05
C SER A 53 -5.48 17.26 -7.84
N ASP A 54 -6.54 17.93 -7.35
CA ASP A 54 -6.45 18.86 -6.23
C ASP A 54 -6.28 18.09 -4.93
N ALA A 55 -7.05 17.02 -4.74
CA ALA A 55 -6.86 16.11 -3.62
C ALA A 55 -5.47 15.44 -3.64
N LEU A 56 -4.98 15.04 -4.83
CA LEU A 56 -3.64 14.47 -4.98
C LEU A 56 -2.55 15.47 -4.57
N ALA A 57 -2.64 16.71 -5.07
CA ALA A 57 -1.71 17.77 -4.72
C ALA A 57 -1.74 18.08 -3.21
N GLY A 58 -2.93 18.17 -2.61
CA GLY A 58 -3.10 18.37 -1.18
C GLY A 58 -2.46 17.27 -0.34
N ALA A 59 -2.60 16.01 -0.76
CA ALA A 59 -1.95 14.88 -0.10
C ALA A 59 -0.42 14.94 -0.20
N MET A 60 0.13 15.34 -1.36
CA MET A 60 1.57 15.53 -1.55
C MET A 60 2.10 16.63 -0.63
N VAL A 61 1.46 17.81 -0.63
CA VAL A 61 1.82 18.95 0.23
C VAL A 61 1.78 18.54 1.69
N ARG A 62 0.72 17.86 2.13
CA ARG A 62 0.58 17.37 3.51
C ARG A 62 1.78 16.52 3.95
N LEU A 63 2.27 15.59 3.12
CA LEU A 63 3.41 14.75 3.50
C LEU A 63 4.75 15.47 3.38
N ILE A 64 4.88 16.45 2.47
CA ILE A 64 6.07 17.31 2.37
C ILE A 64 6.21 18.19 3.62
N GLU A 65 5.12 18.78 4.08
CA GLU A 65 5.10 19.68 5.24
C GLU A 65 5.16 18.94 6.59
N ASN A 66 4.85 17.64 6.62
CA ASN A 66 4.82 16.83 7.83
C ASN A 66 5.77 15.62 7.73
N PRO A 67 7.10 15.82 7.78
CA PRO A 67 8.08 14.74 7.63
C PRO A 67 7.93 13.65 8.71
N THR A 68 7.59 14.02 9.94
CA THR A 68 7.33 13.05 11.02
C THR A 68 6.16 12.12 10.68
N LEU A 69 5.07 12.66 10.11
CA LEU A 69 3.92 11.88 9.66
C LEU A 69 4.34 10.94 8.52
N ALA A 70 5.09 11.45 7.55
CA ALA A 70 5.60 10.69 6.42
C ALA A 70 6.48 9.50 6.88
N GLU A 71 7.34 9.71 7.87
CA GLU A 71 8.13 8.63 8.46
C GLU A 71 7.29 7.62 9.24
N GLN A 72 6.30 8.08 10.01
CA GLN A 72 5.38 7.20 10.74
C GLN A 72 4.61 6.30 9.77
N MET A 73 4.07 6.87 8.69
CA MET A 73 3.37 6.14 7.65
C MET A 73 4.30 5.14 6.94
N GLY A 74 5.53 5.54 6.62
CA GLY A 74 6.52 4.63 6.03
C GLY A 74 6.82 3.42 6.91
N ARG A 75 7.04 3.62 8.22
CA ARG A 75 7.25 2.53 9.18
C ARG A 75 6.02 1.62 9.31
N ALA A 76 4.83 2.21 9.39
CA ALA A 76 3.57 1.47 9.48
C ALA A 76 3.32 0.64 8.21
N GLY A 77 3.57 1.22 7.03
CA GLY A 77 3.46 0.54 5.75
C GLY A 77 4.41 -0.64 5.63
N ARG A 78 5.68 -0.49 6.05
CA ARG A 78 6.62 -1.61 6.07
C ARG A 78 6.15 -2.75 6.95
N ARG A 79 5.69 -2.45 8.17
CA ARG A 79 5.17 -3.46 9.08
C ARG A 79 3.99 -4.21 8.45
N ARG A 80 3.02 -3.48 7.87
CA ARG A 80 1.88 -4.08 7.18
C ARG A 80 2.31 -5.04 6.07
N VAL A 81 3.26 -4.66 5.22
CA VAL A 81 3.71 -5.51 4.12
C VAL A 81 4.37 -6.79 4.63
N VAL A 82 5.27 -6.69 5.61
CA VAL A 82 5.90 -7.87 6.23
C VAL A 82 4.86 -8.79 6.89
N ASP A 83 3.84 -8.20 7.54
CA ASP A 83 2.86 -8.98 8.29
C ASP A 83 1.81 -9.66 7.41
N ARG A 84 1.45 -9.07 6.27
CA ARG A 84 0.28 -9.48 5.46
C ARG A 84 0.60 -9.89 4.02
N PHE A 85 1.70 -9.39 3.46
CA PHE A 85 1.99 -9.51 2.03
C PHE A 85 3.37 -10.12 1.74
N ASP A 86 4.01 -10.72 2.75
CA ASP A 86 5.23 -11.49 2.56
C ASP A 86 5.00 -12.66 1.60
N ALA A 87 5.78 -12.72 0.53
CA ALA A 87 5.58 -13.66 -0.56
C ALA A 87 5.74 -15.13 -0.11
N SER A 88 6.65 -15.40 0.84
CA SER A 88 6.85 -16.75 1.38
C SER A 88 5.61 -17.19 2.17
N ARG A 89 5.09 -16.33 3.04
CA ARG A 89 3.87 -16.61 3.82
C ARG A 89 2.64 -16.80 2.94
N VAL A 90 2.50 -15.98 1.90
CA VAL A 90 1.42 -16.12 0.91
C VAL A 90 1.57 -17.44 0.15
N GLY A 91 2.77 -17.76 -0.32
CA GLY A 91 3.07 -19.01 -1.02
C GLY A 91 2.75 -20.25 -0.18
N GLU A 92 3.17 -20.28 1.09
CA GLU A 92 2.84 -21.34 2.03
C GLU A 92 1.33 -21.48 2.27
N HIS A 93 0.62 -20.36 2.38
CA HIS A 93 -0.83 -20.38 2.56
C HIS A 93 -1.56 -20.95 1.34
N VAL A 94 -1.18 -20.51 0.13
CA VAL A 94 -1.75 -21.05 -1.12
C VAL A 94 -1.42 -22.53 -1.27
N ALA A 95 -0.18 -22.95 -0.99
CA ALA A 95 0.22 -24.35 -1.07
C ALA A 95 -0.60 -25.24 -0.12
N ARG A 96 -0.83 -24.80 1.12
CA ARG A 96 -1.70 -25.52 2.07
C ARG A 96 -3.11 -25.71 1.53
N LEU A 97 -3.72 -24.64 0.99
CA LEU A 97 -5.07 -24.73 0.43
C LEU A 97 -5.16 -25.72 -0.74
N LEU A 98 -4.14 -25.79 -1.60
CA LEU A 98 -4.11 -26.73 -2.73
C LEU A 98 -3.95 -28.19 -2.28
N VAL A 99 -3.20 -28.43 -1.21
CA VAL A 99 -3.02 -29.78 -0.64
C VAL A 99 -4.28 -30.22 0.10
N ASP A 100 -4.88 -29.35 0.91
CA ASP A 100 -6.08 -29.66 1.71
C ASP A 100 -7.35 -29.82 0.87
N SER A 101 -7.37 -29.28 -0.35
CA SER A 101 -8.51 -29.38 -1.28
C SER A 101 -8.38 -30.53 -2.30
N SER A 102 -7.32 -31.34 -2.23
CA SER A 102 -7.21 -32.56 -3.04
C SER A 102 -8.15 -33.63 -2.47
N PRO A 103 -9.18 -34.08 -3.21
CA PRO A 103 -9.92 -35.27 -2.81
C PRO A 103 -8.99 -36.46 -2.97
N VAL A 104 -8.77 -37.22 -1.88
CA VAL A 104 -8.16 -38.55 -1.93
C VAL A 104 -9.03 -39.47 -2.78
#